data_AF-A0A202DIY3-F1
#
_entry.id   AF-A0A202DIY3-F1
#
_cell.length_a   1.000
_cell.length_b   1.000
_cell.length_c   1.000
_cell.angle_alpha   90.00
_cell.angle_beta   90.00
_cell.angle_gamma   90.00
#
_symmetry.space_group_name_H-M   'P 1'
#
loop_
_entity.id
_entity.type
_entity.pdbx_description
1 polymer ?
#
loop_
_entity_poly.entity_id
_entity_poly.type
_entity_poly.pdbx_seq_one_letter_code
_entity_poly.pdbx_strand_id
1 'polypeptide(L)'
;MKTLEQIESRTPISSLPFTITNSGSYYFVKNMTSTGHGVVVQTDHVDIDMCGFKIQGDYDFADKGLYLNGLTNDSIQSVRIHNGRVTGFGYACYAKNVESCVLQ
;
A
#
# COMPACT_ATOMS: atom_id res chain seq x y z
N MET A 1 -18.44 10.67 -22.92
CA MET A 1 -17.80 9.42 -22.49
C MET A 1 -17.17 9.65 -21.14
N LYS A 2 -17.33 8.72 -20.19
CA LYS A 2 -16.62 8.76 -18.91
C LYS A 2 -15.24 8.12 -19.08
N THR A 3 -14.21 8.64 -18.43
CA THR A 3 -12.91 7.94 -18.35
C THR A 3 -13.04 6.70 -17.45
N LEU A 4 -12.11 5.74 -17.54
CA LEU A 4 -12.11 4.57 -16.63
C LEU A 4 -12.09 5.01 -15.15
N GLU A 5 -11.37 6.08 -14.83
CA GLU A 5 -11.34 6.71 -13.50
C GLU A 5 -12.71 7.27 -13.06
N GLN A 6 -13.60 7.59 -14.00
CA GLN A 6 -14.98 8.04 -13.71
C GLN A 6 -15.98 6.88 -13.61
N ILE A 7 -15.59 5.65 -13.95
CA ILE A 7 -16.42 4.44 -13.86
C ILE A 7 -16.05 3.63 -12.61
N GLU A 8 -14.78 3.59 -12.23
CA GLU A 8 -14.29 3.06 -10.95
C GLU A 8 -13.45 4.13 -10.25
N SER A 9 -14.00 4.73 -9.19
CA SER A 9 -13.30 5.78 -8.43
C SER A 9 -12.08 5.18 -7.73
N ARG A 10 -10.88 5.47 -8.23
CA ARG A 10 -9.60 5.08 -7.60
C ARG A 10 -8.96 6.27 -6.92
N THR A 11 -8.36 6.05 -5.76
CA THR A 11 -7.68 7.11 -5.01
C THR A 11 -6.19 7.16 -5.37
N PRO A 12 -5.67 8.28 -5.88
CA PRO A 12 -4.25 8.41 -6.20
C PRO A 12 -3.39 8.50 -4.93
N ILE A 13 -2.29 7.75 -4.90
CA ILE A 13 -1.21 7.88 -3.93
C ILE A 13 -0.08 8.67 -4.59
N SER A 14 0.07 9.94 -4.18
CA SER A 14 0.99 10.91 -4.80
C SER A 14 2.12 11.39 -3.88
N SER A 15 2.12 10.94 -2.63
CA SER A 15 3.16 11.20 -1.63
C SER A 15 3.22 10.06 -0.61
N LEU A 16 4.37 9.91 0.04
CA LEU A 16 4.59 9.03 1.20
C LEU A 16 4.97 9.87 2.43
N PRO A 17 4.64 9.43 3.65
CA PRO A 17 3.84 8.24 3.97
C PRO A 17 2.37 8.39 3.56
N PHE A 18 1.68 7.27 3.34
CA PHE A 18 0.24 7.25 3.02
C PHE A 18 -0.49 6.19 3.85
N THR A 19 -1.59 6.57 4.50
CA THR A 19 -2.39 5.65 5.33
C THR A 19 -3.75 5.40 4.71
N ILE A 20 -4.10 4.13 4.53
CA ILE A 20 -5.38 3.66 3.98
C ILE A 20 -6.27 3.19 5.13
N THR A 21 -7.32 3.96 5.40
CA THR A 21 -8.33 3.70 6.45
C THR A 21 -9.71 3.39 5.89
N ASN A 22 -9.89 3.47 4.57
CA ASN A 22 -11.14 3.16 3.88
C ASN A 22 -10.89 2.08 2.83
N SER A 23 -11.82 1.14 2.71
CA SER A 23 -11.81 0.16 1.62
C SER A 23 -11.88 0.85 0.25
N GLY A 24 -11.29 0.24 -0.76
CA GLY A 24 -11.32 0.75 -2.13
C GLY A 24 -10.05 0.48 -2.91
N SER A 25 -10.01 1.03 -4.12
CA SER A 25 -8.88 0.92 -5.04
C SER A 25 -8.00 2.16 -4.98
N TYR A 26 -6.69 1.92 -4.94
CA TYR A 26 -5.64 2.91 -4.85
C TYR A 26 -4.62 2.70 -5.97
N TYR A 27 -3.97 3.78 -6.41
CA TYR A 27 -2.95 3.67 -7.44
C TYR A 27 -1.82 4.66 -7.28
N PHE A 28 -0.61 4.23 -7.66
CA PHE A 28 0.57 5.09 -7.61
C PHE A 28 0.65 5.94 -8.86
N VAL A 29 1.06 7.19 -8.70
CA VAL A 29 1.21 8.13 -9.83
C VAL A 29 2.66 8.40 -10.23
N LYS A 30 3.63 8.00 -9.40
CA LYS A 30 5.06 8.20 -9.63
C LYS A 30 5.92 7.34 -8.71
N ASN A 31 7.22 7.27 -9.03
CA ASN A 31 8.23 6.79 -8.09
C ASN A 31 8.33 7.72 -6.87
N MET A 32 8.47 7.15 -5.68
CA MET A 32 8.52 7.92 -4.43
C MET A 32 9.60 7.41 -3.48
N THR A 33 9.98 8.27 -2.53
CA THR A 33 10.89 7.95 -1.44
C THR A 33 10.18 8.23 -0.11
N SER A 34 10.55 7.51 0.95
CA SER A 34 10.09 7.77 2.32
C SER A 34 11.27 7.69 3.30
N THR A 35 11.25 8.51 4.34
CA THR A 35 12.17 8.46 5.51
C THR A 35 11.45 7.89 6.73
N GLY A 36 10.50 7.01 6.47
CA GLY A 36 9.50 6.51 7.39
C GLY A 36 8.80 5.33 6.73
N HIS A 37 7.61 4.96 7.21
CA HIS A 37 6.79 3.97 6.53
C HIS A 37 6.41 4.43 5.10
N GLY A 38 6.20 3.49 4.19
CA GLY A 38 5.69 3.78 2.85
C GLY A 38 4.17 3.93 2.87
N VAL A 39 3.46 2.84 2.60
CA VAL A 39 2.00 2.76 2.69
C VAL A 39 1.61 1.91 3.88
N VAL A 40 0.70 2.43 4.71
CA VAL A 40 0.11 1.71 5.83
C VAL A 40 -1.35 1.38 5.50
N VAL A 41 -1.72 0.11 5.55
CA VAL A 41 -3.08 -0.39 5.31
C VAL A 41 -3.68 -0.82 6.63
N GLN A 42 -4.83 -0.26 7.01
CA GLN A 42 -5.49 -0.51 8.30
C GLN A 42 -6.97 -0.90 8.14
N THR A 43 -7.35 -1.38 6.96
CA THR A 43 -8.74 -1.72 6.63
C THR A 43 -8.78 -2.85 5.60
N ASP A 44 -9.96 -3.45 5.45
CA ASP A 44 -10.21 -4.55 4.53
C ASP A 44 -10.47 -4.08 3.10
N HIS A 45 -10.47 -5.03 2.16
CA HIS A 45 -10.94 -4.83 0.78
C HIS A 45 -10.19 -3.68 0.09
N VAL A 46 -8.86 -3.77 0.13
CA VAL A 46 -7.95 -2.78 -0.43
C VAL A 46 -7.24 -3.36 -1.63
N ASP A 47 -7.34 -2.67 -2.76
CA ASP A 47 -6.60 -2.98 -3.98
C ASP A 47 -5.61 -1.87 -4.27
N ILE A 48 -4.30 -2.18 -4.27
CA ILE A 48 -3.23 -1.24 -4.53
C ILE A 48 -2.51 -1.68 -5.81
N ASP A 49 -2.65 -0.86 -6.85
CA ASP A 49 -1.86 -0.97 -8.07
C ASP A 49 -0.72 0.02 -8.01
N MET A 50 0.51 -0.48 -8.01
CA MET A 50 1.68 0.37 -8.01
C MET A 50 2.03 0.89 -9.41
N CYS A 51 1.26 0.53 -10.45
CA CYS A 51 1.37 1.05 -11.81
C CYS A 51 2.80 1.00 -12.43
N GLY A 52 3.61 0.03 -12.03
CA GLY A 52 5.00 -0.15 -12.42
C GLY A 52 5.99 0.74 -11.65
N PHE A 53 5.53 1.57 -10.73
CA PHE A 53 6.36 2.47 -9.94
C PHE A 53 7.06 1.77 -8.78
N LYS A 54 8.14 2.41 -8.30
CA LYS A 54 8.87 1.98 -7.12
C LYS A 54 8.70 2.93 -5.94
N ILE A 55 8.75 2.38 -4.74
CA ILE A 55 9.01 3.12 -3.51
C ILE A 55 10.34 2.71 -2.89
N GLN A 56 11.03 3.69 -2.33
CA GLN A 56 12.35 3.52 -1.74
C GLN A 56 12.37 4.12 -0.33
N GLY A 57 12.77 3.32 0.67
CA GLY A 57 13.04 3.81 2.02
C GLY A 57 14.49 4.30 2.18
N ASP A 58 14.81 4.74 3.39
CA ASP A 58 16.11 5.27 3.84
C ASP A 58 16.99 4.22 4.55
N TYR A 59 16.61 2.94 4.47
CA TYR A 59 17.26 1.78 5.09
C TYR A 59 17.14 1.72 6.62
N ASP A 60 16.22 2.45 7.25
CA ASP A 60 15.89 2.25 8.66
C ASP A 60 15.16 0.91 8.89
N PHE A 61 15.61 0.15 9.89
CA PHE A 61 15.03 -1.14 10.27
C PHE A 61 13.63 -1.05 10.88
N ALA A 62 13.27 0.11 11.45
CA ALA A 62 11.94 0.34 12.02
C ALA A 62 10.87 0.49 10.93
N ASP A 63 11.28 0.85 9.70
CA ASP A 63 10.38 1.24 8.64
C ASP A 63 9.97 0.10 7.72
N LYS A 64 8.70 0.18 7.29
CA LYS A 64 8.05 -0.82 6.44
C LYS A 64 7.54 -0.14 5.18
N GLY A 65 7.86 -0.70 4.02
CA GLY A 65 7.45 -0.14 2.74
C GLY A 65 5.95 -0.32 2.50
N LEU A 66 5.47 -1.56 2.56
CA LEU A 66 4.06 -1.91 2.55
C LEU A 66 3.71 -2.52 3.91
N TYR A 67 3.05 -1.75 4.75
CA TYR A 67 2.69 -2.16 6.11
C TYR A 67 1.20 -2.45 6.21
N LEU A 68 0.84 -3.74 6.18
CA LEU A 68 -0.51 -4.19 6.49
C LEU A 68 -0.60 -4.34 8.01
N ASN A 69 -1.33 -3.42 8.65
CA ASN A 69 -1.35 -3.23 10.10
C ASN A 69 -2.76 -3.46 10.67
N GLY A 70 -3.17 -4.72 10.75
CA GLY A 70 -4.37 -5.12 11.47
C GLY A 70 -4.20 -5.01 12.99
N LEU A 71 -5.31 -4.78 13.70
CA LEU A 71 -5.33 -4.74 15.15
C LEU A 71 -5.46 -6.16 15.72
N THR A 72 -5.06 -6.36 16.98
CA THR A 72 -5.04 -7.70 17.60
C THR A 72 -6.41 -8.38 17.64
N ASN A 73 -7.50 -7.60 17.71
CA ASN A 73 -8.88 -8.10 17.74
C ASN A 73 -9.67 -7.72 16.48
N ASP A 74 -8.99 -7.20 15.45
CA ASP A 74 -9.59 -6.75 14.20
C ASP A 74 -8.55 -6.93 13.09
N SER A 75 -8.45 -8.18 12.64
CA SER A 75 -7.57 -8.60 11.56
C SER A 75 -8.04 -7.99 10.24
N ILE A 76 -7.09 -7.67 9.36
CA ILE A 76 -7.43 -7.17 8.03
C ILE A 76 -7.40 -8.29 6.98
N GLN A 77 -8.26 -8.18 5.97
CA GLN A 77 -8.41 -9.18 4.92
C GLN A 77 -8.66 -8.57 3.53
N SER A 78 -8.54 -9.40 2.50
CA SER A 78 -8.82 -9.03 1.12
C SER A 78 -7.96 -7.86 0.63
N VAL A 79 -6.65 -7.88 0.97
CA VAL A 79 -5.68 -6.89 0.50
C VAL A 79 -4.92 -7.42 -0.70
N ARG A 80 -4.97 -6.71 -1.83
CA ARG A 80 -4.16 -6.99 -3.01
C ARG A 80 -3.17 -5.85 -3.22
N ILE A 81 -1.90 -6.17 -3.38
CA ILE A 81 -0.89 -5.21 -3.83
C ILE A 81 -0.18 -5.80 -5.04
N HIS A 82 -0.09 -5.04 -6.13
CA HIS A 82 0.49 -5.55 -7.35
C HIS A 82 1.22 -4.50 -8.18
N ASN A 83 2.00 -4.98 -9.14
CA ASN A 83 2.56 -4.20 -10.24
C ASN A 83 3.51 -3.08 -9.77
N GLY A 84 4.50 -3.40 -8.93
CA GLY A 84 5.50 -2.41 -8.51
C GLY A 84 6.68 -2.99 -7.76
N ARG A 85 7.49 -2.10 -7.20
CA ARG A 85 8.71 -2.47 -6.47
C ARG A 85 8.86 -1.71 -5.17
N VAL A 86 9.27 -2.41 -4.13
CA VAL A 86 9.51 -1.84 -2.79
C VAL A 86 10.93 -2.17 -2.37
N THR A 87 11.74 -1.16 -2.04
CA THR A 87 13.15 -1.33 -1.67
C THR A 87 13.58 -0.35 -0.57
N GLY A 88 14.67 -0.66 0.14
CA GLY A 88 15.28 0.27 1.11
C GLY A 88 14.51 0.49 2.39
N PHE A 89 13.62 -0.42 2.78
CA PHE A 89 12.97 -0.42 4.09
C PHE A 89 13.51 -1.57 4.92
N GLY A 90 13.44 -1.48 6.25
CA GLY A 90 13.72 -2.61 7.14
C GLY A 90 12.93 -3.86 6.76
N TYR A 91 11.66 -3.66 6.36
CA TYR A 91 10.86 -4.67 5.70
C TYR A 91 10.22 -4.09 4.44
N ALA A 92 10.44 -4.71 3.28
CA ALA A 92 9.77 -4.30 2.05
C ALA A 92 8.23 -4.47 2.20
N CYS A 93 7.79 -5.65 2.59
CA CYS A 93 6.40 -5.94 2.93
C CYS A 93 6.36 -6.50 4.35
N TYR A 94 5.43 -6.00 5.17
CA TYR A 94 5.21 -6.50 6.52
C TYR A 94 3.72 -6.58 6.80
N ALA A 95 3.25 -7.77 7.15
CA ALA A 95 1.85 -8.05 7.47
C ALA A 95 1.72 -8.43 8.94
N LYS A 96 0.88 -7.71 9.67
CA LYS A 96 0.55 -7.95 11.08
C LYS A 96 -0.96 -8.10 11.21
N ASN A 97 -1.40 -9.20 11.82
CA ASN A 97 -2.81 -9.54 12.00
C ASN A 97 -3.59 -9.45 10.68
N VAL A 98 -3.15 -10.23 9.68
CA VAL A 98 -3.74 -10.24 8.32
C VAL A 98 -4.23 -11.65 8.01
N GLU A 99 -5.48 -11.80 7.59
CA GLU A 99 -6.06 -13.10 7.25
C GLU A 99 -5.81 -13.48 5.79
N SER A 100 -5.86 -12.51 4.88
CA SER A 100 -5.62 -12.75 3.46
C SER A 100 -4.96 -11.54 2.77
N CYS A 101 -3.90 -11.84 2.02
CA CYS A 101 -3.21 -10.87 1.18
C CYS A 101 -2.63 -11.54 -0.07
N VAL A 102 -2.66 -10.84 -1.19
CA VAL A 102 -2.01 -11.24 -2.45
C VAL A 102 -0.98 -10.19 -2.86
N LEU A 103 0.25 -10.64 -3.15
CA LEU A 103 1.35 -9.85 -3.69
C LEU A 103 1.71 -10.37 -5.08
N GLN A 104 1.67 -9.53 -6.12
CA GLN A 104 1.87 -9.92 -7.53
C GLN A 104 2.69 -8.96 -8.37
#